data_AF-A0A3D9BF64-F1
#
_entry.id   AF-A0A3D9BF64-F1
#
_cell.length_a   1.000
_cell.length_b   1.000
_cell.length_c   1.000
_cell.angle_alpha   90.00
_cell.angle_beta   90.00
_cell.angle_gamma   90.00
#
_symmetry.space_group_name_H-M   'P 1'
#
loop_
_entity.id
_entity.type
_entity.pdbx_description
1 polymer ?
#
loop_
_entity_poly.entity_id
_entity_poly.type
_entity_poly.pdbx_seq_one_letter_code
_entity_poly.pdbx_strand_id
1 'polypeptide(L)'
;PSGLRARLEGAMSRRRLRGWNPPLENVNALVASGGPKLLARARELVVTNGYAANACEAFAANLVGDGIKPSSLIDDAEQRDRVQRLWLAWTDEADADGLTDFYGLQAMVAREMFVAGECFVRMRPR
;
A
#
# COMPACT_ATOMS: atom_id res chain seq x y z
N PRO A 1 -47.45 12.27 -18.92
CA PRO A 1 -46.55 12.09 -17.76
C PRO A 1 -45.18 12.70 -18.04
N SER A 2 -44.87 13.81 -17.36
CA SER A 2 -43.54 14.46 -17.39
C SER A 2 -42.47 13.46 -16.96
N GLY A 3 -41.48 13.24 -17.83
CA GLY A 3 -40.49 12.17 -17.69
C GLY A 3 -39.76 12.21 -16.36
N LEU A 4 -39.80 11.10 -15.63
CA LEU A 4 -39.09 10.88 -14.38
C LEU A 4 -37.59 11.11 -14.63
N ARG A 5 -37.04 12.24 -14.16
CA ARG A 5 -35.60 12.50 -14.22
C ARG A 5 -34.94 11.76 -13.06
N ALA A 6 -34.02 10.85 -13.37
CA ALA A 6 -33.13 10.29 -12.37
C ALA A 6 -32.39 11.44 -11.66
N ARG A 7 -32.51 11.52 -10.33
CA ARG A 7 -31.91 12.57 -9.49
C ARG A 7 -30.44 12.29 -9.16
N LEU A 8 -30.01 11.03 -9.29
CA LEU A 8 -28.63 10.59 -9.09
C LEU A 8 -27.94 10.42 -10.44
N GLU A 9 -26.69 10.88 -10.53
CA GLU A 9 -25.93 10.87 -11.78
C GLU A 9 -25.75 9.46 -12.36
N GLY A 10 -25.50 8.47 -11.49
CA GLY A 10 -25.29 7.08 -11.90
C GLY A 10 -26.53 6.37 -12.45
N ALA A 11 -27.73 6.90 -12.23
CA ALA A 11 -28.98 6.35 -12.76
C ALA A 11 -29.41 7.02 -14.09
N MET A 12 -28.62 7.97 -14.60
CA MET A 12 -28.91 8.64 -15.87
C MET A 12 -28.45 7.81 -17.08
N SER A 13 -29.19 7.89 -18.18
CA SER A 13 -28.76 7.36 -19.49
C SER A 13 -28.26 8.50 -20.40
N ARG A 14 -27.03 8.99 -20.17
CA ARG A 14 -26.39 10.10 -20.94
C ARG A 14 -25.15 9.61 -21.70
N ARG A 15 -24.75 10.34 -22.77
CA ARG A 15 -23.60 9.98 -23.63
C ARG A 15 -22.30 9.71 -22.86
N ARG A 16 -22.00 10.48 -21.81
CA ARG A 16 -20.79 10.29 -20.99
C ARG A 16 -20.75 8.95 -20.25
N LEU A 17 -21.92 8.35 -19.99
CA LEU A 17 -22.06 7.08 -19.30
C LEU A 17 -22.19 5.88 -20.26
N ARG A 18 -22.14 6.11 -21.59
CA ARG A 18 -22.37 5.06 -22.61
C ARG A 18 -21.37 3.90 -22.52
N GLY A 19 -20.15 4.15 -22.06
CA GLY A 19 -19.12 3.12 -21.86
C GLY A 19 -18.97 2.67 -20.40
N TRP A 20 -19.74 3.25 -19.48
CA TRP A 20 -19.67 2.93 -18.07
C TRP A 20 -20.73 1.88 -17.74
N ASN A 21 -20.30 0.62 -17.67
CA ASN A 21 -21.11 -0.48 -17.19
C ASN A 21 -20.63 -0.85 -15.78
N PRO A 22 -21.24 -0.31 -14.71
CA PRO A 22 -20.83 -0.63 -13.37
C PRO A 22 -21.08 -2.14 -13.11
N PRO A 23 -20.08 -2.85 -12.57
CA PRO A 23 -20.22 -4.27 -12.28
C PRO A 23 -21.29 -4.51 -11.21
N LEU A 24 -22.03 -5.61 -11.36
CA LEU A 24 -22.91 -6.15 -10.32
C LEU A 24 -22.25 -7.33 -9.59
N GLU A 25 -21.06 -7.74 -10.04
CA GLU A 25 -20.27 -8.82 -9.48
C GLU A 25 -19.64 -8.44 -8.15
N ASN A 26 -19.35 -9.46 -7.32
CA ASN A 26 -18.59 -9.25 -6.09
C ASN A 26 -17.13 -8.85 -6.40
N VAL A 27 -16.49 -8.19 -5.43
CA VAL A 27 -15.09 -7.71 -5.56
C VAL A 27 -14.12 -8.84 -5.92
N ASN A 28 -14.28 -10.04 -5.35
CA ASN A 28 -13.38 -11.16 -5.63
C ASN A 28 -13.42 -11.58 -7.11
N ALA A 29 -14.62 -11.59 -7.72
CA ALA A 29 -14.78 -11.89 -9.15
C ALA A 29 -14.15 -10.80 -10.04
N LEU A 30 -14.25 -9.53 -9.63
CA LEU A 30 -13.63 -8.41 -10.34
C LEU A 30 -12.09 -8.45 -10.25
N VAL A 31 -11.55 -8.75 -9.06
CA VAL A 31 -10.10 -8.92 -8.87
C VAL A 31 -9.60 -10.14 -9.65
N ALA A 32 -10.31 -11.26 -9.64
CA ALA A 32 -9.92 -12.45 -10.40
C ALA A 32 -9.87 -12.21 -11.92
N SER A 33 -10.80 -11.42 -12.46
CA SER A 33 -10.89 -11.15 -13.90
C SER A 33 -10.02 -9.99 -14.38
N GLY A 34 -9.81 -8.97 -13.55
CA GLY A 34 -9.17 -7.71 -13.94
C GLY A 34 -7.96 -7.28 -13.11
N GLY A 35 -7.70 -7.94 -11.97
CA GLY A 35 -6.69 -7.56 -10.98
C GLY A 35 -5.29 -7.31 -11.57
N PRO A 36 -4.70 -8.24 -12.34
CA PRO A 36 -3.38 -8.03 -12.94
C PRO A 36 -3.29 -6.79 -13.84
N LYS A 37 -4.34 -6.51 -14.62
CA LYS A 37 -4.39 -5.32 -15.48
C LYS A 37 -4.58 -4.03 -14.68
N LEU A 38 -5.38 -4.09 -13.62
CA LEU A 38 -5.56 -2.97 -12.70
C LEU A 38 -4.25 -2.63 -12.00
N LEU A 39 -3.54 -3.64 -11.49
CA LEU A 39 -2.23 -3.48 -10.85
C LEU A 39 -1.20 -2.85 -11.81
N ALA A 40 -1.11 -3.35 -13.04
CA ALA A 40 -0.19 -2.81 -14.04
C ALA A 40 -0.46 -1.32 -14.31
N ARG A 41 -1.74 -0.94 -14.42
CA ARG A 41 -2.15 0.47 -14.61
C ARG A 41 -1.92 1.33 -13.37
N ALA A 42 -2.10 0.79 -12.17
CA ALA A 42 -1.79 1.50 -10.92
C ALA A 42 -0.29 1.81 -10.83
N ARG A 43 0.57 0.84 -11.16
CA ARG A 43 2.04 1.04 -11.22
C ARG A 43 2.44 2.05 -12.29
N GLU A 44 1.88 1.95 -13.50
CA GLU A 44 2.10 2.95 -14.55
C GLU A 44 1.68 4.35 -14.11
N LEU A 45 0.54 4.49 -13.44
CA LEU A 45 0.03 5.77 -12.96
C LEU A 45 1.02 6.43 -11.98
N VAL A 46 1.57 5.67 -11.03
CA VAL A 46 2.57 6.21 -10.09
C VAL A 46 3.84 6.67 -10.81
N VAL A 47 4.27 5.98 -11.87
CA VAL A 47 5.47 6.35 -12.64
C VAL A 47 5.23 7.58 -13.52
N THR A 48 4.05 7.70 -14.11
CA THR A 48 3.76 8.68 -15.17
C THR A 48 3.04 9.94 -14.68
N ASN A 49 2.41 9.88 -13.51
CA ASN A 49 1.62 10.97 -12.96
C ASN A 49 2.19 11.45 -11.62
N GLY A 50 2.73 12.67 -11.63
CA GLY A 50 3.34 13.29 -10.43
C GLY A 50 2.39 13.43 -9.24
N TYR A 51 1.08 13.56 -9.44
CA TYR A 51 0.12 13.58 -8.33
C TYR A 51 -0.02 12.21 -7.67
N ALA A 52 -0.02 11.14 -8.47
CA ALA A 52 -0.08 9.77 -7.94
C ALA A 52 1.23 9.40 -7.23
N ALA A 53 2.38 9.78 -7.80
CA ALA A 53 3.67 9.65 -7.16
C ALA A 53 3.70 10.36 -5.80
N ASN A 54 3.31 11.64 -5.76
CA ASN A 54 3.29 12.42 -4.53
C ASN A 54 2.30 11.85 -3.50
N ALA A 55 1.15 11.34 -3.93
CA ALA A 55 0.20 10.69 -3.02
C ALA A 55 0.78 9.41 -2.39
N CYS A 56 1.49 8.59 -3.18
CA CYS A 56 2.16 7.39 -2.70
C CYS A 56 3.25 7.72 -1.67
N GLU A 57 4.10 8.71 -1.97
CA GLU A 57 5.15 9.15 -1.03
C GLU A 57 4.57 9.78 0.23
N ALA A 58 3.54 10.62 0.11
CA ALA A 58 2.85 11.18 1.26
C ALA A 58 2.21 10.09 2.14
N PHE A 59 1.61 9.06 1.53
CA PHE A 59 1.08 7.92 2.26
C PHE A 59 2.17 7.18 3.04
N ALA A 60 3.28 6.83 2.38
CA ALA A 60 4.38 6.13 3.03
C ALA A 60 5.00 6.95 4.16
N ALA A 61 5.21 8.25 3.95
CA ALA A 61 5.76 9.16 4.95
C ALA A 61 4.86 9.29 6.19
N ASN A 62 3.53 9.37 6.02
CA ASN A 62 2.61 9.47 7.16
C ASN A 62 2.41 8.13 7.87
N LEU A 63 2.46 7.00 7.14
CA LEU A 63 2.28 5.68 7.73
C LEU A 63 3.51 5.22 8.52
N VAL A 64 4.70 5.40 7.95
CA VAL A 64 5.95 4.88 8.51
C VAL A 64 6.69 5.94 9.33
N GLY A 65 6.69 7.20 8.88
CA GLY A 65 7.45 8.28 9.49
C GLY A 65 8.94 7.94 9.58
N ASP A 66 9.49 8.06 10.78
CA ASP A 66 10.90 7.71 11.09
C ASP A 66 11.11 6.20 11.33
N GLY A 67 10.08 5.39 11.13
CA GLY A 67 10.11 3.95 11.31
C GLY A 67 9.25 3.48 12.50
N ILE A 68 8.58 2.35 12.28
CA ILE A 68 7.81 1.64 13.31
C ILE A 68 8.77 0.69 14.02
N LYS A 69 8.97 0.90 15.33
CA LYS A 69 9.87 0.07 16.15
C LYS A 69 9.13 -0.57 17.31
N PRO A 70 9.58 -1.76 17.77
CA PRO A 70 9.04 -2.35 18.99
C PRO A 70 9.36 -1.47 20.19
N SER A 71 8.40 -1.38 21.11
CA SER A 71 8.63 -0.84 22.45
C SER A 71 8.83 -2.01 23.39
N SER A 72 10.03 -2.16 23.95
CA SER A 72 10.33 -3.25 24.87
C SER A 72 9.60 -3.05 26.20
N LEU A 73 8.90 -4.10 26.65
CA LEU A 73 8.20 -4.14 27.93
C LEU A 73 9.04 -4.79 29.04
N ILE A 74 10.33 -5.00 28.80
CA ILE A 74 11.26 -5.57 29.79
C ILE A 74 11.47 -4.54 30.91
N ASP A 75 11.26 -4.95 32.17
CA ASP A 75 11.45 -4.07 33.33
C ASP A 75 12.93 -3.72 33.57
N ASP A 76 13.80 -4.74 33.52
CA ASP A 76 15.24 -4.60 33.72
C ASP A 76 15.89 -3.69 32.66
N ALA A 77 16.51 -2.61 33.12
CA ALA A 77 17.03 -1.57 32.25
C ALA A 77 18.23 -2.03 31.42
N GLU A 78 19.11 -2.85 31.99
CA GLU A 78 20.30 -3.34 31.31
C GLU A 78 19.93 -4.34 30.19
N GLN A 79 19.02 -5.28 30.50
CA GLN A 79 18.49 -6.21 29.52
C GLN A 79 17.71 -5.49 28.43
N ARG A 80 16.89 -4.49 28.77
CA ARG A 80 16.15 -3.69 27.78
C ARG A 80 17.09 -2.97 26.82
N ASP A 81 18.16 -2.36 27.33
CA ASP A 81 19.19 -1.73 26.51
C ASP A 81 19.92 -2.74 25.61
N ARG A 82 20.25 -3.93 26.14
CA ARG A 82 20.87 -4.99 25.34
C ARG A 82 19.98 -5.46 24.19
N VAL A 83 18.68 -5.65 24.43
CA VAL A 83 17.73 -6.00 23.38
C VAL A 83 17.60 -4.86 22.36
N GLN A 84 17.57 -3.61 22.80
CA GLN A 84 17.52 -2.46 21.89
C GLN A 84 18.74 -2.38 20.98
N ARG A 85 19.95 -2.65 21.51
CA ARG A 85 21.17 -2.71 20.69
C ARG A 85 21.14 -3.84 19.68
N LEU A 86 20.66 -5.03 20.06
CA LEU A 86 20.48 -6.15 19.14
C LEU A 86 19.45 -5.85 18.05
N TRP A 87 18.36 -5.14 18.40
CA TRP A 87 17.38 -4.69 17.42
C TRP A 87 18.01 -3.76 16.38
N LEU A 88 18.75 -2.74 16.81
CA LEU A 88 19.41 -1.80 15.90
C LEU A 88 20.46 -2.48 15.00
N ALA A 89 21.24 -3.42 15.54
CA ALA A 89 22.17 -4.19 14.72
C ALA A 89 21.42 -5.04 13.67
N TRP A 90 20.31 -5.67 14.07
CA TRP A 90 19.50 -6.47 13.17
C TRP A 90 18.82 -5.64 12.09
N THR A 91 18.40 -4.39 12.37
CA THR A 91 17.74 -3.56 11.36
C THR A 91 18.61 -3.32 10.13
N ASP A 92 19.93 -3.21 10.31
CA ASP A 92 20.89 -3.02 9.22
C ASP A 92 21.06 -4.30 8.37
N GLU A 93 20.84 -5.47 8.97
CA GLU A 93 20.91 -6.77 8.30
C GLU A 93 19.55 -7.25 7.78
N ALA A 94 18.46 -6.53 8.05
CA ALA A 94 17.11 -7.01 7.75
C ALA A 94 16.87 -7.21 6.25
N ASP A 95 17.40 -6.32 5.41
CA ASP A 95 17.33 -6.45 3.96
C ASP A 95 18.29 -7.54 3.46
N ALA A 96 17.76 -8.48 2.68
CA ALA A 96 18.56 -9.55 2.10
C ALA A 96 19.43 -9.08 0.94
N ASP A 97 19.05 -7.99 0.28
CA ASP A 97 19.79 -7.41 -0.84
C ASP A 97 20.78 -6.33 -0.39
N GLY A 98 20.72 -5.92 0.89
CA GLY A 98 21.61 -4.93 1.50
C GLY A 98 21.48 -3.53 0.90
N LEU A 99 20.32 -3.19 0.33
CA LEU A 99 20.04 -1.90 -0.27
C LEU A 99 19.52 -0.89 0.75
N THR A 100 18.92 -1.36 1.84
CA THR A 100 18.34 -0.52 2.88
C THR A 100 18.28 -1.23 4.24
N ASP A 101 17.82 -0.52 5.27
CA ASP A 101 17.57 -1.08 6.60
C ASP A 101 16.11 -1.54 6.75
N PHE A 102 15.76 -2.07 7.93
CA PHE A 102 14.39 -2.47 8.22
C PHE A 102 13.35 -1.33 8.06
N TYR A 103 13.73 -0.08 8.29
CA TYR A 103 12.82 1.06 8.17
C TYR A 103 12.59 1.44 6.69
N GLY A 104 13.60 1.29 5.84
CA GLY A 104 13.45 1.36 4.40
C GLY A 104 12.61 0.21 3.83
N LEU A 105 12.72 -1.00 4.38
CA LEU A 105 11.79 -2.10 4.07
C LEU A 105 10.34 -1.74 4.44
N GLN A 106 10.10 -1.09 5.59
CA GLN A 106 8.78 -0.61 5.96
C GLN A 106 8.22 0.42 4.97
N ALA A 107 9.06 1.37 4.52
CA ALA A 107 8.67 2.34 3.50
C ALA A 107 8.30 1.65 2.17
N MET A 108 9.05 0.61 1.76
CA MET A 108 8.71 -0.18 0.57
C MET A 108 7.37 -0.90 0.72
N VAL A 109 7.14 -1.53 1.88
CA VAL A 109 5.87 -2.19 2.20
C VAL A 109 4.71 -1.19 2.12
N ALA A 110 4.86 -0.01 2.72
CA ALA A 110 3.84 1.03 2.69
C ALA A 110 3.51 1.49 1.26
N ARG A 111 4.53 1.65 0.40
CA ARG A 111 4.31 2.00 -1.03
C ARG A 111 3.59 0.88 -1.78
N GLU A 112 3.96 -0.38 -1.58
CA GLU A 112 3.25 -1.49 -2.24
C GLU A 112 1.83 -1.67 -1.71
N MET A 113 1.56 -1.42 -0.42
CA MET A 113 0.19 -1.38 0.10
C MET A 113 -0.65 -0.31 -0.61
N PHE A 114 -0.08 0.86 -0.89
CA PHE A 114 -0.78 1.93 -1.60
C PHE A 114 -1.04 1.59 -3.08
N VAL A 115 -0.04 1.04 -3.77
CA VAL A 115 -0.09 0.80 -5.23
C VAL A 115 -0.78 -0.52 -5.57
N ALA A 116 -0.39 -1.59 -4.89
CA ALA A 116 -0.80 -2.96 -5.18
C ALA A 116 -1.90 -3.49 -4.25
N GLY A 117 -2.10 -2.84 -3.10
CA GLY A 117 -3.07 -3.26 -2.08
C GLY A 117 -2.52 -4.31 -1.11
N GLU A 118 -1.48 -5.05 -1.50
CA GLU A 118 -0.83 -6.06 -0.68
C GLU A 118 0.64 -6.23 -1.05
N CYS A 119 1.42 -6.76 -0.12
CA CYS A 119 2.75 -7.28 -0.39
C CYS A 119 3.09 -8.41 0.59
N PHE A 120 4.09 -9.22 0.23
CA PHE A 120 4.56 -10.33 1.04
C PHE A 120 6.02 -10.11 1.42
N VAL A 121 6.32 -10.25 2.71
CA VAL A 121 7.69 -10.25 3.23
C VAL A 121 8.11 -11.68 3.48
N ARG A 122 9.25 -12.08 2.91
CA ARG A 122 9.82 -13.42 3.10
C ARG A 122 10.99 -13.36 4.06
N MET A 123 10.81 -13.92 5.25
CA MET A 123 11.91 -14.11 6.19
C MET A 123 12.90 -15.16 5.66
N ARG A 124 14.19 -14.82 5.66
CA ARG A 124 15.28 -15.72 5.29
C ARG A 124 16.04 -16.12 6.55
N PRO A 125 16.07 -17.41 6.94
CA PRO A 125 16.98 -17.89 7.96
C PRO A 125 18.43 -17.64 7.50
N ARG A 126 19.27 -17.15 8.42
CA ARG A 126 20.71 -16.97 8.21
C ARG A 126 21.46 -17.76 9.27
#